data_AF-A0A4Y2LI36-F1
#
_entry.id   AF-A0A4Y2LI36-F1
#
_cell.length_a   1.000
_cell.length_b   1.000
_cell.length_c   1.000
_cell.angle_alpha   90.00
_cell.angle_beta   90.00
_cell.angle_gamma   90.00
#
_symmetry.space_group_name_H-M   'P 1'
#
loop_
_entity.id
_entity.type
_entity.pdbx_description
1 polymer ?
#
loop_
_entity_poly.entity_id
_entity_poly.type
_entity_poly.pdbx_seq_one_letter_code
_entity_poly.pdbx_strand_id
1 'polypeptide(L)'
;MNSLSMNLTAVPTLEKIALLNLAARVCSDTEIKSLLEQHETLMGERGSSRIIEIVSLFSLPIPLKEELLDLMKPVVIEISSWILYIRHIHCEVVKSLRIPCSCLAEIDLVENLRWQPVGLLDKHLTTLDLLQDERLDKAFRFVLACSCCSEADILLLWQMLSRNVRRRISNFIFLPIVKYWTHRLETAEDKDYKFIPNPRFPYEFAFDYSYSYLDAMYTFYQKLPYEVQNYLFGTYGRNLDDLKKKIFDEIVSEEYENRVTIGLVNVDNVAALRYFLQKFEPIKGRKLLEAVARNHFINNELLVFCLSQMSCDQVTELLKSGRGSRVLSCLVNSPWQESFWGFISDNWDDLTKTDLIELLNYIVNFKIEGEWRDFDYVSVGAELYIRCYRN
;
A
#
# COMPACT_ATOMS: atom_id res chain seq x y z
N MET A 1 -5.52 -9.16 -31.06
CA MET A 1 -5.80 -7.92 -30.31
C MET A 1 -4.47 -7.47 -29.71
N ASN A 2 -3.98 -6.30 -30.10
CA ASN A 2 -2.72 -5.74 -29.62
C ASN A 2 -2.97 -5.15 -28.23
N SER A 3 -2.52 -5.85 -27.17
CA SER A 3 -2.63 -5.34 -25.80
C SER A 3 -1.73 -4.11 -25.64
N LEU A 4 -2.29 -2.99 -25.20
CA LEU A 4 -1.55 -1.89 -24.58
C LEU A 4 -1.05 -2.37 -23.21
N SER A 5 -0.01 -3.19 -23.23
CA SER A 5 0.85 -3.40 -22.08
C SER A 5 1.47 -2.04 -21.77
N MET A 6 1.13 -1.47 -20.61
CA MET A 6 1.94 -0.42 -20.01
C MET A 6 3.26 -1.10 -19.68
N ASN A 7 4.22 -0.99 -20.59
CA ASN A 7 5.49 -1.68 -20.50
C ASN A 7 6.31 -0.98 -19.43
N LEU A 8 6.07 -1.33 -18.16
CA LEU A 8 6.81 -0.85 -16.98
C LEU A 8 8.31 -1.22 -17.03
N THR A 9 8.74 -1.93 -18.07
CA THR A 9 10.15 -2.17 -18.39
C THR A 9 10.80 -1.09 -19.24
N ALA A 10 10.00 -0.20 -19.85
CA ALA A 10 10.53 0.91 -20.62
C ALA A 10 11.09 1.97 -19.67
N VAL A 11 12.41 2.14 -19.70
CA VAL A 11 13.09 3.27 -19.04
C VAL A 11 12.38 4.56 -19.47
N PRO A 12 11.84 5.37 -18.53
CA PRO A 12 11.10 6.56 -18.90
C PRO A 12 12.01 7.51 -19.69
N THR A 13 11.44 8.21 -20.67
CA THR A 13 12.20 9.19 -21.46
C THR A 13 12.66 10.34 -20.56
N LEU A 14 13.75 11.01 -20.93
CA LEU A 14 14.24 12.19 -20.21
C LEU A 14 13.16 13.28 -20.11
N GLU A 15 12.35 13.43 -21.17
CA GLU A 15 11.19 14.31 -21.20
C GLU A 15 10.18 13.93 -20.12
N LYS A 16 9.81 12.64 -20.01
CA LYS A 16 8.87 12.16 -19.00
C LYS A 16 9.37 12.38 -17.58
N ILE A 17 10.65 12.10 -17.34
CA ILE A 17 11.33 12.33 -16.06
C ILE A 17 11.31 13.82 -15.71
N ALA A 18 11.61 14.70 -16.67
CA ALA A 18 11.58 16.15 -16.46
C ALA A 18 10.16 16.65 -16.13
N LEU A 19 9.13 16.14 -16.81
CA LEU A 19 7.74 16.48 -16.54
C LEU A 19 7.27 15.98 -15.17
N LEU A 20 7.64 14.76 -14.76
CA LEU A 20 7.33 14.24 -13.42
C LEU A 20 7.98 15.08 -12.32
N ASN A 21 9.24 15.45 -12.48
CA ASN A 21 9.93 16.36 -11.54
C ASN A 21 9.24 17.73 -11.49
N LEU A 22 8.74 18.23 -12.62
CA LEU A 22 7.98 19.47 -12.65
C LEU A 22 6.62 19.31 -11.96
N ALA A 23 5.91 18.19 -12.15
CA ALA A 23 4.66 17.88 -11.48
C ALA A 23 4.82 17.82 -9.95
N ALA A 24 5.86 17.15 -9.47
CA ALA A 24 6.25 17.12 -8.06
C ALA A 24 6.49 18.53 -7.50
N ARG A 25 7.16 19.40 -8.28
CA ARG A 25 7.38 20.79 -7.92
C ARG A 25 6.09 21.62 -7.85
N VAL A 26 5.15 21.41 -8.79
CA VAL A 26 3.83 22.05 -8.73
C VAL A 26 3.07 21.62 -7.47
N CYS A 27 3.17 20.35 -7.08
CA CYS A 27 2.58 19.86 -5.83
C CYS A 27 3.20 20.45 -4.56
N SER A 28 4.39 21.06 -4.69
CA SER A 28 5.07 21.75 -3.58
C SER A 28 4.70 23.23 -3.48
N ASP A 29 3.84 23.75 -4.37
CA ASP A 29 3.29 25.10 -4.26
C ASP A 29 2.47 25.24 -2.96
N THR A 30 2.60 26.38 -2.27
CA THR A 30 1.96 26.60 -0.96
C THR A 30 0.44 26.47 -1.00
N GLU A 31 -0.20 26.87 -2.10
CA GLU A 31 -1.66 26.76 -2.21
C GLU A 31 -2.09 25.32 -2.50
N ILE A 32 -1.35 24.61 -3.36
CA ILE A 32 -1.59 23.18 -3.63
C ILE A 32 -1.36 22.34 -2.37
N LYS A 33 -0.32 22.63 -1.59
CA LYS A 33 -0.08 22.03 -0.28
C LYS A 33 -1.25 22.22 0.68
N SER A 34 -1.76 23.44 0.79
CA SER A 34 -2.93 23.71 1.66
C SER A 34 -4.14 22.87 1.24
N LEU A 35 -4.35 22.64 -0.06
CA LEU A 35 -5.42 21.78 -0.56
C LEU A 35 -5.16 20.29 -0.22
N LEU A 36 -3.92 19.82 -0.39
CA LEU A 36 -3.48 18.46 0.01
C LEU A 36 -3.74 18.20 1.50
N GLU A 37 -3.44 19.17 2.35
CA GLU A 37 -3.56 19.04 3.80
C GLU A 37 -5.00 19.00 4.31
N GLN A 38 -5.89 19.75 3.67
CA GLN A 38 -7.31 19.83 4.01
C GLN A 38 -8.09 18.58 3.60
N HIS A 39 -7.44 17.63 2.92
CA HIS A 39 -8.10 16.49 2.28
C HIS A 39 -9.23 16.93 1.34
N GLU A 40 -9.20 18.18 0.86
CA GLU A 40 -10.06 18.57 -0.26
C GLU A 40 -9.62 17.72 -1.46
N THR A 41 -10.58 17.22 -2.23
CA THR A 41 -10.27 16.52 -3.46
C THR A 41 -9.55 17.51 -4.37
N LEU A 42 -8.23 17.40 -4.49
CA LEU A 42 -7.44 18.20 -5.45
C LEU A 42 -7.90 18.01 -6.88
N MET A 43 -8.57 16.90 -7.15
CA MET A 43 -9.21 16.61 -8.42
C MET A 43 -10.61 17.24 -8.56
N GLY A 44 -11.10 17.95 -7.54
CA GLY A 44 -12.30 18.80 -7.66
C GLY A 44 -12.00 20.09 -8.43
N GLU A 45 -13.06 20.79 -8.85
CA GLU A 45 -12.97 21.98 -9.72
C GLU A 45 -11.96 23.03 -9.22
N ARG A 46 -11.94 23.27 -7.90
CA ARG A 46 -11.03 24.25 -7.27
C ARG A 46 -9.56 23.85 -7.40
N GLY A 47 -9.23 22.60 -7.08
CA GLY A 47 -7.85 22.10 -7.15
C GLY A 47 -7.36 22.02 -8.60
N SER A 48 -8.19 21.49 -9.49
CA SER A 48 -7.91 21.42 -10.93
C SER A 48 -7.67 22.80 -11.54
N SER A 49 -8.53 23.79 -11.23
CA SER A 49 -8.35 25.16 -11.72
C SER A 49 -7.04 25.78 -11.25
N ARG A 50 -6.66 25.55 -9.99
CA ARG A 50 -5.41 26.08 -9.44
C ARG A 50 -4.18 25.42 -10.06
N ILE A 51 -4.22 24.11 -10.29
CA ILE A 51 -3.16 23.38 -11.00
C ILE A 51 -2.99 23.94 -12.41
N ILE A 52 -4.08 24.18 -13.15
CA ILE A 52 -4.05 24.78 -14.50
C ILE A 52 -3.42 26.18 -14.47
N GLU A 53 -3.77 27.00 -13.48
CA GLU A 53 -3.19 28.33 -13.31
C GLU A 53 -1.67 28.26 -13.10
N ILE A 54 -1.21 27.43 -12.15
CA ILE A 54 0.22 27.26 -11.86
C ILE A 54 0.97 26.70 -13.08
N VAL A 55 0.39 25.69 -13.75
CA VAL A 55 0.98 25.11 -14.97
C VAL A 55 1.09 26.16 -16.09
N SER A 56 0.12 27.07 -16.18
CA SER A 56 0.12 28.14 -17.18
C SER A 56 1.28 29.13 -17.00
N LEU A 57 1.80 29.29 -15.78
CA LEU A 57 2.94 30.16 -15.47
C LEU A 57 4.27 29.64 -16.03
N PHE A 58 4.40 28.34 -16.32
CA PHE A 58 5.61 27.81 -16.94
C PHE A 58 5.67 28.20 -18.43
N SER A 59 6.87 28.56 -18.88
CA SER A 59 7.17 28.83 -20.29
C SER A 59 7.36 27.54 -21.10
N LEU A 60 6.40 26.61 -21.00
CA LEU A 60 6.38 25.36 -21.74
C LEU A 60 5.55 25.47 -23.04
N PRO A 61 5.94 24.77 -24.12
CA PRO A 61 5.07 24.50 -25.26
C PRO A 61 3.72 23.89 -24.85
N ILE A 62 2.65 24.18 -25.59
CA ILE A 62 1.29 23.70 -25.30
C ILE A 62 1.24 22.17 -25.11
N PRO A 63 1.84 21.33 -25.98
CA PRO A 63 1.77 19.87 -25.79
C PRO A 63 2.39 19.39 -24.48
N LEU A 64 3.46 20.05 -24.01
CA LEU A 64 4.11 19.70 -22.74
C LEU A 64 3.29 20.17 -21.53
N LYS A 65 2.50 21.25 -21.67
CA LYS A 65 1.55 21.67 -20.62
C LYS A 65 0.42 20.65 -20.48
N GLU A 66 -0.12 20.17 -21.59
CA GLU A 66 -1.16 19.14 -21.60
C GLU A 66 -0.63 17.85 -20.97
N GLU A 67 0.55 17.38 -21.37
CA GLU A 67 1.14 16.17 -20.77
C GLU A 67 1.48 16.35 -19.28
N LEU A 68 1.94 17.55 -18.88
CA LEU A 68 2.16 17.85 -17.47
C LEU A 68 0.86 17.75 -16.67
N LEU A 69 -0.24 18.30 -17.18
CA LEU A 69 -1.56 18.22 -16.52
C LEU A 69 -2.03 16.77 -16.37
N ASP A 70 -1.81 15.93 -17.37
CA ASP A 70 -2.12 14.49 -17.28
C ASP A 70 -1.28 13.78 -16.22
N LEU A 71 -0.03 14.19 -16.04
CA LEU A 71 0.88 13.66 -15.00
C LEU A 71 0.59 14.17 -13.59
N MET A 72 -0.02 15.35 -13.45
CA MET A 72 -0.34 15.90 -12.13
C MET A 72 -1.24 14.95 -11.33
N LYS A 73 -2.19 14.31 -12.00
CA LYS A 73 -3.17 13.43 -11.37
C LYS A 73 -2.56 12.24 -10.62
N PRO A 74 -1.75 11.36 -11.26
CA PRO A 74 -1.10 10.26 -10.54
C PRO A 74 -0.14 10.75 -9.45
N VAL A 75 0.58 11.87 -9.67
CA VAL A 75 1.50 12.44 -8.66
C VAL A 75 0.73 12.92 -7.42
N VAL A 76 -0.37 13.66 -7.60
CA VAL A 76 -1.24 14.11 -6.50
C VAL A 76 -1.82 12.93 -5.74
N ILE A 77 -2.25 11.87 -6.45
CA ILE A 77 -2.77 10.65 -5.84
C ILE A 77 -1.70 9.96 -4.99
N GLU A 78 -0.47 9.84 -5.51
CA GLU A 78 0.63 9.22 -4.78
C GLU A 78 0.98 10.00 -3.50
N ILE A 79 1.11 11.32 -3.59
CA ILE A 79 1.36 12.20 -2.44
C ILE A 79 0.23 12.08 -1.41
N SER A 80 -1.02 12.19 -1.84
CA SER A 80 -2.18 12.11 -0.96
C SER A 80 -2.26 10.76 -0.25
N SER A 81 -2.01 9.68 -0.99
CA SER A 81 -2.01 8.31 -0.45
C SER A 81 -0.94 8.13 0.63
N TRP A 82 0.25 8.67 0.38
CA TRP A 82 1.34 8.62 1.35
C TRP A 82 1.04 9.44 2.61
N ILE A 83 0.54 10.67 2.46
CA ILE A 83 0.15 11.53 3.60
C ILE A 83 -0.94 10.84 4.44
N LEU A 84 -1.95 10.26 3.78
CA LEU A 84 -3.01 9.52 4.46
C LEU A 84 -2.46 8.31 5.21
N TYR A 85 -1.51 7.58 4.62
CA TYR A 85 -0.84 6.46 5.28
C TYR A 85 -0.10 6.89 6.55
N ILE A 86 0.71 7.96 6.48
CA ILE A 86 1.44 8.50 7.64
C ILE A 86 0.48 8.98 8.73
N ARG A 87 -0.59 9.71 8.36
CA ARG A 87 -1.64 10.16 9.29
C ARG A 87 -2.35 8.97 9.93
N HIS A 88 -2.65 7.93 9.16
CA HIS A 88 -3.29 6.72 9.68
C HIS A 88 -2.43 6.01 10.73
N ILE A 89 -1.14 5.80 10.44
CA ILE A 89 -0.20 5.21 11.42
C ILE A 89 -0.18 6.07 12.69
N HIS A 90 -0.08 7.39 12.56
CA HIS A 90 -0.06 8.29 13.71
C HIS A 90 -1.35 8.17 14.55
N CYS A 91 -2.52 8.14 13.90
CA CYS A 91 -3.80 7.95 14.59
C CYS A 91 -3.85 6.62 15.35
N GLU A 92 -3.36 5.53 14.76
CA GLU A 92 -3.30 4.24 15.43
C GLU A 92 -2.32 4.24 16.62
N VAL A 93 -1.16 4.90 16.48
CA VAL A 93 -0.19 5.19 17.57
C VAL A 93 -0.87 5.92 18.72
N VAL A 94 -1.50 7.06 18.45
CA VAL A 94 -2.21 7.88 19.44
C VAL A 94 -3.30 7.09 20.16
N LYS A 95 -4.14 6.38 19.41
CA LYS A 95 -5.26 5.59 19.92
C LYS A 95 -4.79 4.46 20.84
N SER A 96 -3.78 3.71 20.41
CA SER A 96 -3.24 2.57 21.17
C SER A 96 -2.46 3.02 22.40
N LEU A 97 -1.75 4.15 22.30
CA LEU A 97 -1.04 4.71 23.44
C LEU A 97 -1.97 5.44 24.40
N ARG A 98 -3.17 5.88 23.97
CA ARG A 98 -4.08 6.74 24.76
C ARG A 98 -3.38 8.01 25.25
N ILE A 99 -2.49 8.55 24.43
CA ILE A 99 -1.77 9.79 24.70
C ILE A 99 -2.18 10.77 23.59
N PRO A 100 -2.75 11.93 23.91
CA PRO A 100 -3.00 12.94 22.88
C PRO A 100 -1.67 13.39 22.29
N CYS A 101 -1.57 13.38 20.96
CA CYS A 101 -0.38 13.82 20.24
C CYS A 101 -0.82 14.71 19.07
N SER A 102 -0.15 15.85 18.93
CA SER A 102 -0.32 16.79 17.83
C SER A 102 0.96 16.97 17.01
N CYS A 103 1.94 16.06 17.12
CA CYS A 103 3.26 16.25 16.51
C CYS A 103 3.20 16.40 14.98
N LEU A 104 2.20 15.79 14.33
CA LEU A 104 1.99 15.96 12.89
C LEU A 104 1.42 17.34 12.50
N ALA A 105 0.83 18.10 13.42
CA ALA A 105 0.27 19.42 13.12
C ALA A 105 1.38 20.48 12.90
N GLU A 106 2.59 20.22 13.39
CA GLU A 106 3.74 21.14 13.30
C GLU A 106 4.66 20.83 12.12
N ILE A 107 4.34 19.81 11.32
CA ILE A 107 5.20 19.29 10.26
C ILE A 107 4.49 19.38 8.93
N ASP A 108 5.11 20.09 8.00
CA ASP A 108 4.74 20.05 6.58
C ASP A 108 5.21 18.70 6.00
N LEU A 109 4.29 17.74 5.89
CA LEU A 109 4.58 16.42 5.32
C LEU A 109 4.97 16.51 3.84
N VAL A 110 4.53 17.54 3.12
CA VAL A 110 4.85 17.73 1.70
C VAL A 110 6.30 18.18 1.53
N GLU A 111 6.83 19.04 2.42
CA GLU A 111 8.25 19.45 2.40
C GLU A 111 9.22 18.32 2.69
N ASN A 112 8.75 17.30 3.42
CA ASN A 112 9.56 16.15 3.76
C ASN A 112 9.57 15.07 2.67
N LEU A 113 8.76 15.23 1.62
CA LEU A 113 8.77 14.29 0.49
C LEU A 113 10.12 14.34 -0.23
N ARG A 114 10.62 13.15 -0.55
CA ARG A 114 11.81 12.95 -1.36
C ARG A 114 11.41 12.24 -2.63
N TRP A 115 12.02 12.65 -3.73
CA TRP A 115 11.70 12.16 -5.06
C TRP A 115 12.89 11.38 -5.61
N GLN A 116 12.60 10.24 -6.21
CA GLN A 116 13.59 9.48 -6.96
C GLN A 116 13.92 10.22 -8.27
N PRO A 117 15.09 9.99 -8.89
CA PRO A 117 15.44 10.58 -10.18
C PRO A 117 14.44 10.30 -11.29
N VAL A 118 13.67 9.21 -11.20
CA VAL A 118 12.61 8.83 -12.15
C VAL A 118 11.30 9.60 -11.94
N GLY A 119 11.23 10.48 -10.94
CA GLY A 119 10.06 11.32 -10.66
C GLY A 119 8.97 10.64 -9.83
N LEU A 120 9.29 9.53 -9.15
CA LEU A 120 8.42 8.84 -8.19
C LEU A 120 8.76 9.22 -6.76
N LEU A 121 7.81 9.05 -5.84
CA LEU A 121 8.05 9.34 -4.42
C LEU A 121 9.01 8.29 -3.81
N ASP A 122 10.15 8.74 -3.30
CA ASP A 122 11.06 7.94 -2.48
C ASP A 122 10.53 7.85 -1.05
N LYS A 123 9.63 6.90 -0.82
CA LYS A 123 9.00 6.68 0.49
C LYS A 123 10.01 6.37 1.59
N HIS A 124 11.15 5.75 1.26
CA HIS A 124 12.15 5.38 2.25
C HIS A 124 13.00 6.57 2.67
N LEU A 125 13.55 7.33 1.73
CA LEU A 125 14.25 8.57 2.07
C LEU A 125 13.32 9.57 2.77
N THR A 126 12.07 9.67 2.31
CA THR A 126 11.03 10.47 3.00
C THR A 126 10.83 9.99 4.44
N THR A 127 10.75 8.67 4.66
CA THR A 127 10.60 8.12 6.01
C THR A 127 11.84 8.38 6.86
N LEU A 128 13.04 8.20 6.32
CA LEU A 128 14.29 8.47 7.04
C LEU A 128 14.39 9.93 7.48
N ASP A 129 14.00 10.88 6.64
CA ASP A 129 14.00 12.30 7.00
C ASP A 129 12.99 12.58 8.13
N LEU A 130 11.80 11.98 8.06
CA LEU A 130 10.84 12.05 9.17
C LEU A 130 11.40 11.41 10.44
N LEU A 131 12.15 10.32 10.35
CA LEU A 131 12.78 9.70 11.53
C LEU A 131 13.80 10.60 12.21
N GLN A 132 14.40 11.56 11.51
CA GLN A 132 15.33 12.51 12.10
C GLN A 132 14.64 13.74 12.71
N ASP A 133 13.36 13.97 12.42
CA ASP A 133 12.61 15.12 12.96
C ASP A 133 12.23 14.92 14.44
N GLU A 134 12.93 15.63 15.33
CA GLU A 134 12.70 15.54 16.77
C GLU A 134 11.37 16.14 17.24
N ARG A 135 10.65 16.87 16.39
CA ARG A 135 9.29 17.34 16.68
C ARG A 135 8.29 16.18 16.71
N LEU A 136 8.59 15.07 16.01
CA LEU A 136 7.75 13.88 16.03
C LEU A 136 7.86 13.11 17.35
N ASP A 137 6.72 12.60 17.82
CA ASP A 137 6.66 11.73 19.00
C ASP A 137 7.54 10.49 18.82
N LYS A 138 8.26 10.12 19.89
CA LYS A 138 9.25 9.03 19.88
C LYS A 138 8.61 7.67 19.56
N ALA A 139 7.40 7.42 20.04
CA ALA A 139 6.70 6.17 19.77
C ALA A 139 6.22 6.12 18.32
N PHE A 140 5.76 7.25 17.78
CA PHE A 140 5.42 7.36 16.37
C PHE A 140 6.65 7.15 15.47
N ARG A 141 7.78 7.82 15.77
CA ARG A 141 9.06 7.58 15.07
C ARG A 141 9.48 6.12 15.18
N PHE A 142 9.35 5.48 16.34
CA PHE A 142 9.67 4.06 16.50
C PHE A 142 8.84 3.17 15.56
N VAL A 143 7.54 3.46 15.44
CA VAL A 143 6.65 2.71 14.55
C VAL A 143 7.01 2.95 13.08
N LEU A 144 7.31 4.18 12.68
CA LEU A 144 7.82 4.48 11.33
C LEU A 144 9.14 3.75 11.04
N ALA A 145 10.06 3.72 12.00
CA ALA A 145 11.35 3.05 11.88
C ALA A 145 11.17 1.54 11.68
N CYS A 146 10.23 0.95 12.41
CA CYS A 146 9.83 -0.45 12.21
C CYS A 146 9.27 -0.68 10.79
N SER A 147 8.41 0.21 10.30
CA SER A 147 7.79 0.10 8.96
C SER A 147 8.80 0.20 7.83
N CYS A 148 9.86 1.00 7.96
CA CYS A 148 10.96 1.08 6.98
C CYS A 148 12.15 0.17 7.30
N CYS A 149 12.09 -0.63 8.37
CA CYS A 149 13.17 -1.52 8.81
C CYS A 149 14.52 -0.81 9.07
N SER A 150 14.50 0.45 9.55
CA SER A 150 15.74 1.16 9.93
C SER A 150 16.28 0.66 11.28
N GLU A 151 17.10 -0.40 11.27
CA GLU A 151 17.56 -1.06 12.50
C GLU A 151 18.22 -0.11 13.51
N ALA A 152 19.06 0.81 13.02
CA ALA A 152 19.78 1.75 13.88
C ALA A 152 18.81 2.68 14.62
N ASP A 153 17.83 3.24 13.90
CA ASP A 153 16.81 4.11 14.48
C ASP A 153 15.85 3.32 15.39
N ILE A 154 15.49 2.08 15.03
CA ILE A 154 14.65 1.19 15.86
C ILE A 154 15.28 0.99 17.23
N LEU A 155 16.58 0.67 17.29
CA LEU A 155 17.30 0.45 18.56
C LEU A 155 17.35 1.72 19.39
N LEU A 156 17.75 2.83 18.76
CA LEU A 156 17.88 4.12 19.42
C LEU A 156 16.52 4.56 20.00
N LEU A 157 15.48 4.56 19.18
CA LEU A 157 14.14 4.98 19.58
C LEU A 157 13.57 4.05 20.65
N TRP A 158 13.75 2.73 20.53
CA TRP A 158 13.31 1.77 21.55
C TRP A 158 13.88 2.09 22.93
N GLN A 159 15.18 2.39 23.01
CA GLN A 159 15.85 2.77 24.26
C GLN A 159 15.25 4.07 24.84
N MET A 160 14.80 4.98 23.99
CA MET A 160 14.16 6.24 24.39
C MET A 160 12.70 6.07 24.86
N LEU A 161 12.04 4.95 24.54
CA LEU A 161 10.67 4.67 24.98
C LEU A 161 10.63 4.24 26.45
N SER A 162 9.63 4.72 27.20
CA SER A 162 9.36 4.20 28.54
C SER A 162 8.83 2.77 28.50
N ARG A 163 9.05 1.99 29.57
CA ARG A 163 8.54 0.61 29.69
C ARG A 163 7.02 0.51 29.47
N ASN A 164 6.27 1.51 29.92
CA ASN A 164 4.82 1.56 29.71
C ASN A 164 4.44 1.73 28.24
N VAL A 165 5.17 2.59 27.51
CA VAL A 165 4.97 2.79 26.08
C VAL A 165 5.36 1.53 25.30
N ARG A 166 6.53 0.94 25.58
CA ARG A 166 6.97 -0.33 24.98
C ARG A 166 5.89 -1.42 25.09
N ARG A 167 5.38 -1.68 26.31
CA ARG A 167 4.31 -2.66 26.54
C ARG A 167 3.03 -2.37 25.74
N ARG A 168 2.67 -1.10 25.54
CA ARG A 168 1.50 -0.73 24.72
C ARG A 168 1.79 -0.96 23.23
N ILE A 169 2.99 -0.61 22.76
CA ILE A 169 3.41 -0.84 21.38
C ILE A 169 3.51 -2.35 21.07
N SER A 170 3.97 -3.19 21.99
CA SER A 170 4.02 -4.65 21.79
C SER A 170 2.64 -5.28 21.58
N ASN A 171 1.57 -4.58 21.97
CA ASN A 171 0.19 -4.96 21.72
C ASN A 171 -0.40 -4.35 20.44
N PHE A 172 0.42 -3.70 19.58
CA PHE A 172 -0.02 -3.25 18.25
C PHE A 172 -0.35 -4.44 17.36
N ILE A 173 -1.64 -4.66 17.14
CA ILE A 173 -2.11 -5.71 16.24
C ILE A 173 -2.03 -5.25 14.78
N PHE A 174 -2.16 -3.95 14.52
CA PHE A 174 -2.32 -3.39 13.17
C PHE A 174 -1.04 -3.40 12.32
N LEU A 175 0.14 -3.54 12.92
CA LEU A 175 1.42 -3.53 12.19
C LEU A 175 2.29 -4.73 12.61
N PRO A 176 2.21 -5.87 11.89
CA PRO A 176 2.97 -7.08 12.22
C PRO A 176 4.49 -6.85 12.32
N ILE A 177 5.02 -5.94 11.50
CA ILE A 177 6.45 -5.59 11.51
C ILE A 177 6.85 -4.92 12.83
N VAL A 178 5.99 -4.08 13.41
CA VAL A 178 6.22 -3.45 14.72
C VAL A 178 6.25 -4.52 15.80
N LYS A 179 5.26 -5.42 15.80
CA LYS A 179 5.17 -6.53 16.76
C LYS A 179 6.40 -7.44 16.73
N TYR A 180 6.92 -7.67 15.52
CA TYR A 180 8.16 -8.39 15.33
C TYR A 180 9.36 -7.70 15.98
N TRP A 181 9.57 -6.41 15.68
CA TRP A 181 10.66 -5.65 16.28
C TRP A 181 10.54 -5.55 17.80
N THR A 182 9.34 -5.29 18.33
CA THR A 182 9.11 -5.20 19.78
C THR A 182 9.46 -6.50 20.48
N HIS A 183 9.01 -7.65 19.97
CA HIS A 183 9.31 -8.95 20.58
C HIS A 183 10.81 -9.26 20.55
N ARG A 184 11.49 -8.92 19.45
CA ARG A 184 12.93 -9.12 19.30
C ARG A 184 13.71 -8.28 20.32
N LEU A 185 13.29 -7.03 20.53
CA LEU A 185 13.93 -6.10 21.46
C LEU A 185 13.68 -6.51 22.92
N GLU A 186 12.46 -6.92 23.27
CA GLU A 186 12.13 -7.45 24.60
C GLU A 186 12.96 -8.70 24.93
N THR A 187 13.08 -9.64 23.99
CA THR A 187 13.87 -10.86 24.18
C THR A 187 15.37 -10.57 24.36
N ALA A 188 15.87 -9.47 23.76
CA ALA A 188 17.26 -9.06 23.89
C ALA A 188 17.56 -8.38 25.23
N GLU A 189 16.61 -7.62 25.79
CA GLU A 189 16.74 -6.97 27.11
C GLU A 189 16.95 -7.98 28.24
N ASP A 190 16.25 -9.12 28.19
CA ASP A 190 16.30 -10.13 29.25
C ASP A 190 17.62 -10.95 29.30
N LYS A 191 18.45 -10.89 28.26
CA LYS A 191 19.57 -11.82 28.06
C LYS A 191 20.97 -11.19 28.16
N ASP A 192 21.07 -9.93 28.60
CA ASP A 192 22.31 -9.13 28.50
C ASP A 192 22.91 -9.22 27.08
N TYR A 193 22.02 -9.39 26.10
CA TYR A 193 22.38 -9.66 24.72
C TYR A 193 22.88 -8.36 24.14
N LYS A 194 24.20 -8.26 23.91
CA LYS A 194 24.75 -7.21 23.06
C LYS A 194 24.15 -7.40 21.68
N PHE A 195 23.09 -6.64 21.39
CA PHE A 195 22.54 -6.57 20.05
C PHE A 195 23.66 -6.07 19.16
N ILE A 196 24.28 -6.98 18.41
CA ILE A 196 25.23 -6.63 17.37
C ILE A 196 24.34 -6.29 16.18
N PRO A 197 24.17 -5.00 15.82
CA PRO A 197 23.48 -4.67 14.59
C PRO A 197 24.17 -5.45 13.48
N ASN A 198 23.41 -6.24 12.73
CA ASN A 198 24.01 -7.03 11.67
C ASN A 198 24.45 -6.01 10.60
N PRO A 199 25.76 -5.76 10.39
CA PRO A 199 26.21 -4.70 9.49
C PRO A 199 25.89 -5.00 8.02
N ARG A 200 25.25 -6.15 7.74
CA ARG A 200 24.78 -6.59 6.43
C ARG A 200 23.25 -6.69 6.34
N PHE A 201 22.51 -6.10 7.27
CA PHE A 201 21.13 -5.76 6.97
C PHE A 201 21.17 -4.67 5.89
N PRO A 202 20.72 -4.93 4.65
CA PRO A 202 20.92 -3.98 3.57
C PRO A 202 20.14 -2.71 3.88
N TYR A 203 20.83 -1.60 4.11
CA TYR A 203 20.23 -0.28 4.31
C TYR A 203 19.59 0.29 3.02
N GLU A 204 19.53 -0.51 1.95
CA GLU A 204 18.90 -0.21 0.65
C GLU A 204 17.49 -0.80 0.55
N PHE A 205 16.80 -1.06 1.67
CA PHE A 205 15.36 -1.39 1.62
C PHE A 205 14.53 -0.12 1.54
N ALA A 206 14.78 0.67 0.49
CA ALA A 206 13.72 1.50 -0.04
C ALA A 206 12.70 0.57 -0.70
N PHE A 207 11.43 0.63 -0.28
CA PHE A 207 10.35 -0.03 -1.00
C PHE A 207 10.22 0.63 -2.38
N ASP A 208 11.09 0.25 -3.31
CA ASP A 208 10.91 0.48 -4.74
C ASP A 208 9.91 -0.57 -5.22
N TYR A 209 8.72 -0.10 -5.60
CA TYR A 209 7.55 -0.91 -5.97
C TYR A 209 7.66 -1.48 -7.39
N SER A 210 8.85 -1.91 -7.80
CA SER A 210 9.07 -2.52 -9.12
C SER A 210 9.88 -3.82 -8.98
N TYR A 211 9.41 -4.88 -9.66
CA TYR A 211 9.94 -6.24 -9.98
C TYR A 211 11.02 -6.97 -9.12
N SER A 212 11.68 -6.35 -8.15
CA SER A 212 12.76 -6.89 -7.30
C SER A 212 12.34 -7.18 -5.86
N TYR A 213 11.09 -6.86 -5.47
CA TYR A 213 10.55 -7.11 -4.12
C TYR A 213 10.72 -8.55 -3.66
N LEU A 214 10.69 -9.53 -4.57
CA LEU A 214 10.86 -10.94 -4.24
C LEU A 214 12.29 -11.34 -3.95
N ASP A 215 13.24 -10.90 -4.76
CA ASP A 215 14.65 -11.14 -4.51
C ASP A 215 15.07 -10.38 -3.25
N ALA A 216 14.50 -9.20 -3.02
CA ALA A 216 14.71 -8.42 -1.82
C ALA A 216 14.05 -9.09 -0.59
N MET A 217 12.82 -9.59 -0.66
CA MET A 217 12.15 -10.33 0.42
C MET A 217 12.78 -11.70 0.69
N TYR A 218 13.25 -12.39 -0.34
CA TYR A 218 13.91 -13.68 -0.21
C TYR A 218 15.34 -13.51 0.33
N THR A 219 16.04 -12.46 -0.10
CA THR A 219 17.33 -12.05 0.46
C THR A 219 17.18 -11.52 1.88
N PHE A 220 16.12 -10.77 2.18
CA PHE A 220 15.73 -10.35 3.52
C PHE A 220 15.49 -11.57 4.39
N TYR A 221 14.60 -12.49 3.96
CA TYR A 221 14.32 -13.76 4.60
C TYR A 221 15.59 -14.57 4.90
N GLN A 222 16.48 -14.75 3.92
CA GLN A 222 17.76 -15.45 4.11
C GLN A 222 18.75 -14.73 5.04
N LYS A 223 18.64 -13.41 5.18
CA LYS A 223 19.50 -12.57 6.05
C LYS A 223 18.90 -12.30 7.43
N LEU A 224 17.61 -12.61 7.65
CA LEU A 224 17.01 -12.58 8.97
C LEU A 224 17.74 -13.58 9.88
N PRO A 225 18.11 -13.21 11.11
CA PRO A 225 18.64 -14.17 12.08
C PRO A 225 17.66 -15.32 12.30
N TYR A 226 18.19 -16.50 12.63
CA TYR A 226 17.41 -17.74 12.77
C TYR A 226 16.17 -17.57 13.67
N GLU A 227 16.30 -16.80 14.75
CA GLU A 227 15.24 -16.53 15.72
C GLU A 227 14.10 -15.68 15.14
N VAL A 228 14.41 -14.86 14.14
CA VAL A 228 13.49 -13.95 13.46
C VAL A 228 12.72 -14.67 12.37
N GLN A 229 13.42 -15.47 11.57
CA GLN A 229 12.79 -16.44 10.69
C GLN A 229 11.82 -17.29 11.52
N ASN A 230 12.24 -17.69 12.72
CA ASN A 230 11.41 -18.42 13.66
C ASN A 230 10.27 -17.64 14.31
N TYR A 231 10.34 -16.33 14.38
CA TYR A 231 9.27 -15.54 14.97
C TYR A 231 8.20 -15.17 13.94
N LEU A 232 8.65 -14.70 12.77
CA LEU A 232 7.78 -14.34 11.66
C LEU A 232 7.18 -15.57 10.97
N PHE A 233 7.91 -16.69 10.99
CA PHE A 233 7.54 -17.91 10.28
C PHE A 233 7.61 -19.21 11.12
N GLY A 234 8.06 -19.21 12.39
CA GLY A 234 8.15 -20.39 13.29
C GLY A 234 9.45 -21.22 13.17
N THR A 235 9.75 -22.20 14.07
CA THR A 235 11.01 -23.04 14.21
C THR A 235 11.59 -23.76 12.97
N TYR A 236 11.05 -23.46 11.83
CA TYR A 236 10.99 -24.23 10.62
C TYR A 236 12.04 -23.78 9.58
N GLY A 237 12.85 -22.74 9.85
CA GLY A 237 13.93 -22.28 8.96
C GLY A 237 15.12 -23.24 8.77
N ARG A 238 15.09 -24.44 9.37
CA ARG A 238 16.22 -25.39 9.34
C ARG A 238 16.29 -26.27 8.09
N ASN A 239 15.16 -26.59 7.48
CA ASN A 239 15.10 -27.43 6.29
C ASN A 239 13.80 -27.10 5.55
N LEU A 240 13.91 -26.63 4.30
CA LEU A 240 12.76 -26.20 3.50
C LEU A 240 11.69 -27.30 3.40
N ASP A 241 12.10 -28.56 3.49
CA ASP A 241 11.20 -29.71 3.40
C ASP A 241 10.52 -30.08 4.73
N ASP A 242 11.10 -29.76 5.88
CA ASP A 242 10.43 -29.89 7.20
C ASP A 242 9.49 -28.70 7.48
N LEU A 243 9.85 -27.49 7.01
CA LEU A 243 8.97 -26.32 6.98
C LEU A 243 7.72 -26.60 6.17
N LYS A 244 7.90 -27.13 4.93
CA LYS A 244 6.79 -27.62 4.12
C LYS A 244 6.01 -28.65 4.92
N LYS A 245 6.61 -29.75 5.37
CA LYS A 245 5.87 -30.83 6.03
C LYS A 245 5.04 -30.38 7.24
N LYS A 246 5.53 -29.49 8.10
CA LYS A 246 4.78 -29.04 9.31
C LYS A 246 3.86 -27.85 9.11
N ILE A 247 4.20 -26.87 8.26
CA ILE A 247 3.20 -25.89 7.78
C ILE A 247 2.06 -26.65 7.08
N PHE A 248 2.37 -27.76 6.41
CA PHE A 248 1.37 -28.59 5.76
C PHE A 248 0.45 -29.33 6.75
N ASP A 249 0.96 -29.75 7.91
CA ASP A 249 0.20 -30.43 8.96
C ASP A 249 -0.56 -29.46 9.89
N GLU A 250 -0.04 -28.24 10.13
CA GLU A 250 -0.58 -27.26 11.12
C GLU A 250 -1.43 -26.13 10.51
N ILE A 251 -1.47 -25.95 9.18
CA ILE A 251 -2.41 -25.03 8.48
C ILE A 251 -3.90 -25.39 8.71
N VAL A 252 -4.19 -26.55 9.32
CA VAL A 252 -5.54 -26.94 9.74
C VAL A 252 -6.04 -26.12 10.95
N SER A 253 -5.16 -25.37 11.62
CA SER A 253 -5.52 -24.45 12.71
C SER A 253 -5.91 -23.06 12.19
N GLU A 254 -7.18 -22.69 12.37
CA GLU A 254 -7.80 -21.40 12.01
C GLU A 254 -7.04 -20.18 12.57
N GLU A 255 -6.35 -20.34 13.71
CA GLU A 255 -5.56 -19.26 14.33
C GLU A 255 -4.26 -18.94 13.55
N TYR A 256 -3.66 -19.94 12.90
CA TYR A 256 -2.39 -19.79 12.19
C TYR A 256 -2.57 -19.30 10.75
N GLU A 257 -3.67 -19.71 10.12
CA GLU A 257 -4.12 -19.20 8.82
C GLU A 257 -4.26 -17.68 8.85
N ASN A 258 -4.84 -17.12 9.92
CA ASN A 258 -4.98 -15.69 10.11
C ASN A 258 -3.62 -14.96 10.24
N ARG A 259 -2.61 -15.54 10.87
CA ARG A 259 -1.31 -14.86 11.11
C ARG A 259 -0.42 -14.81 9.87
N VAL A 260 -0.33 -15.92 9.14
CA VAL A 260 0.43 -15.99 7.87
C VAL A 260 -0.25 -15.15 6.81
N THR A 261 -1.59 -15.19 6.77
CA THR A 261 -2.42 -14.25 6.02
C THR A 261 -2.06 -12.81 6.37
N ILE A 262 -2.13 -12.38 7.63
CA ILE A 262 -1.86 -10.99 8.03
C ILE A 262 -0.44 -10.51 7.63
N GLY A 263 0.56 -11.40 7.68
CA GLY A 263 1.92 -11.08 7.23
C GLY A 263 2.06 -10.96 5.71
N LEU A 264 1.43 -11.88 4.95
CA LEU A 264 1.43 -11.88 3.48
C LEU A 264 0.44 -10.88 2.86
N VAL A 265 -0.58 -10.48 3.62
CA VAL A 265 -1.62 -9.52 3.24
C VAL A 265 -1.05 -8.11 3.06
N ASN A 266 0.08 -7.81 3.71
CA ASN A 266 0.84 -6.58 3.49
C ASN A 266 1.84 -6.66 2.33
N VAL A 267 1.86 -7.78 1.59
CA VAL A 267 2.65 -7.91 0.36
C VAL A 267 1.91 -7.17 -0.74
N ASP A 268 2.25 -5.91 -0.95
CA ASP A 268 1.68 -5.10 -2.02
C ASP A 268 2.34 -5.40 -3.40
N ASN A 269 2.71 -6.67 -3.63
CA ASN A 269 3.55 -7.09 -4.74
C ASN A 269 3.07 -8.40 -5.37
N VAL A 270 2.61 -8.30 -6.63
CA VAL A 270 2.10 -9.43 -7.42
C VAL A 270 3.14 -10.51 -7.64
N ALA A 271 4.40 -10.13 -7.88
CA ALA A 271 5.46 -11.11 -8.10
C ALA A 271 5.62 -12.00 -6.87
N ALA A 272 5.69 -11.40 -5.67
CA ALA A 272 5.78 -12.15 -4.42
C ALA A 272 4.62 -13.08 -4.20
N LEU A 273 3.39 -12.60 -4.36
CA LEU A 273 2.22 -13.47 -4.24
C LEU A 273 2.30 -14.62 -5.25
N ARG A 274 2.67 -14.37 -6.51
CA ARG A 274 2.84 -15.41 -7.53
C ARG A 274 3.86 -16.47 -7.13
N TYR A 275 5.02 -16.07 -6.61
CA TYR A 275 6.01 -17.01 -6.10
C TYR A 275 5.47 -17.83 -4.93
N PHE A 276 4.78 -17.20 -3.98
CA PHE A 276 4.14 -17.91 -2.88
C PHE A 276 3.15 -18.95 -3.40
N LEU A 277 2.25 -18.57 -4.32
CA LEU A 277 1.28 -19.48 -4.92
C LEU A 277 1.93 -20.68 -5.62
N GLN A 278 3.08 -20.49 -6.27
CA GLN A 278 3.84 -21.59 -6.89
C GLN A 278 4.45 -22.56 -5.86
N LYS A 279 4.70 -22.08 -4.63
CA LYS A 279 5.28 -22.89 -3.55
C LYS A 279 4.24 -23.57 -2.66
N PHE A 280 3.01 -23.05 -2.62
CA PHE A 280 1.91 -23.64 -1.87
C PHE A 280 1.17 -24.73 -2.67
N GLU A 281 0.65 -25.75 -1.97
CA GLU A 281 -0.28 -26.71 -2.59
C GLU A 281 -1.54 -26.01 -3.13
N PRO A 282 -2.23 -26.57 -4.15
CA PRO A 282 -3.37 -25.92 -4.79
C PRO A 282 -4.48 -25.48 -3.81
N ILE A 283 -4.79 -26.29 -2.79
CA ILE A 283 -5.82 -25.99 -1.77
C ILE A 283 -5.39 -24.82 -0.86
N LYS A 284 -4.09 -24.68 -0.61
CA LYS A 284 -3.55 -23.64 0.28
C LYS A 284 -3.31 -22.33 -0.46
N GLY A 285 -2.95 -22.41 -1.74
CA GLY A 285 -2.93 -21.25 -2.64
C GLY A 285 -4.29 -20.56 -2.72
N ARG A 286 -5.39 -21.34 -2.74
CA ARG A 286 -6.77 -20.82 -2.73
C ARG A 286 -7.07 -19.93 -1.53
N LYS A 287 -6.82 -20.44 -0.32
CA LYS A 287 -7.04 -19.70 0.93
C LYS A 287 -6.19 -18.43 1.00
N LEU A 288 -4.92 -18.51 0.57
CA LEU A 288 -4.05 -17.35 0.51
C LEU A 288 -4.60 -16.25 -0.42
N LEU A 289 -5.09 -16.62 -1.60
CA LEU A 289 -5.70 -15.68 -2.54
C LEU A 289 -6.89 -14.94 -1.93
N GLU A 290 -7.80 -15.67 -1.29
CA GLU A 290 -8.97 -15.09 -0.61
C GLU A 290 -8.56 -14.12 0.48
N ALA A 291 -7.59 -14.54 1.28
CA ALA A 291 -7.16 -13.78 2.44
C ALA A 291 -6.45 -12.47 2.02
N VAL A 292 -5.64 -12.51 0.96
CA VAL A 292 -5.04 -11.33 0.34
C VAL A 292 -6.11 -10.44 -0.30
N ALA A 293 -7.03 -11.01 -1.09
CA ALA A 293 -8.11 -10.26 -1.74
C ALA A 293 -9.07 -9.57 -0.74
N ARG A 294 -9.25 -10.16 0.45
CA ARG A 294 -10.07 -9.59 1.54
C ARG A 294 -9.40 -8.40 2.26
N ASN A 295 -8.12 -8.12 1.99
CA ASN A 295 -7.43 -7.01 2.65
C ASN A 295 -8.04 -5.66 2.28
N HIS A 296 -8.33 -4.83 3.29
CA HIS A 296 -8.76 -3.45 3.11
C HIS A 296 -7.70 -2.53 2.46
N PHE A 297 -6.46 -2.96 2.37
CA PHE A 297 -5.36 -2.17 1.82
C PHE A 297 -4.72 -2.79 0.59
N ILE A 298 -5.32 -3.84 0.01
CA ILE A 298 -4.80 -4.43 -1.24
C ILE A 298 -4.82 -3.39 -2.37
N ASN A 299 -3.70 -3.22 -3.07
CA ASN A 299 -3.66 -2.41 -4.29
C ASN A 299 -4.43 -3.08 -5.44
N ASN A 300 -4.76 -2.30 -6.46
CA ASN A 300 -5.60 -2.79 -7.56
C ASN A 300 -4.92 -3.92 -8.36
N GLU A 301 -3.61 -3.83 -8.59
CA GLU A 301 -2.87 -4.84 -9.36
C GLU A 301 -2.91 -6.21 -8.69
N LEU A 302 -2.69 -6.24 -7.37
CA LEU A 302 -2.71 -7.45 -6.57
C LEU A 302 -4.12 -8.04 -6.48
N LEU A 303 -5.14 -7.20 -6.34
CA LEU A 303 -6.52 -7.69 -6.32
C LEU A 303 -6.90 -8.32 -7.66
N VAL A 304 -6.58 -7.67 -8.78
CA VAL A 304 -6.86 -8.23 -10.11
C VAL A 304 -6.08 -9.52 -10.35
N PHE A 305 -4.82 -9.56 -9.93
CA PHE A 305 -4.06 -10.80 -9.94
C PHE A 305 -4.75 -11.88 -9.11
N CYS A 306 -5.21 -11.58 -7.89
CA CYS A 306 -5.93 -12.56 -7.08
C CYS A 306 -7.18 -13.10 -7.78
N LEU A 307 -8.01 -12.21 -8.32
CA LEU A 307 -9.23 -12.58 -9.04
C LEU A 307 -8.92 -13.48 -10.24
N SER A 308 -7.84 -13.20 -10.98
CA SER A 308 -7.42 -14.03 -12.12
C SER A 308 -6.99 -15.45 -11.75
N GLN A 309 -6.62 -15.69 -10.48
CA GLN A 309 -6.15 -16.97 -9.99
C GLN A 309 -7.23 -17.74 -9.18
N MET A 310 -8.34 -17.08 -8.86
CA MET A 310 -9.46 -17.66 -8.10
C MET A 310 -10.39 -18.48 -9.00
N SER A 311 -11.00 -19.54 -8.45
CA SER A 311 -12.14 -20.19 -9.11
C SER A 311 -13.42 -19.38 -8.94
N CYS A 312 -14.44 -19.63 -9.78
CA CYS A 312 -15.74 -18.95 -9.68
C CYS A 312 -16.32 -18.99 -8.27
N ASP A 313 -16.34 -20.16 -7.61
CA ASP A 313 -16.85 -20.30 -6.25
C ASP A 313 -16.16 -19.36 -5.23
N GLN A 314 -14.85 -19.13 -5.38
CA GLN A 314 -14.09 -18.25 -4.49
C GLN A 314 -14.40 -16.78 -4.76
N VAL A 315 -14.56 -16.41 -6.03
CA VAL A 315 -14.99 -15.06 -6.41
C VAL A 315 -16.39 -14.80 -5.85
N THR A 316 -17.31 -15.74 -6.03
CA THR A 316 -18.66 -15.68 -5.44
C THR A 316 -18.63 -15.50 -3.92
N GLU A 317 -17.82 -16.28 -3.19
CA GLU A 317 -17.68 -16.14 -1.74
C GLU A 317 -17.09 -14.77 -1.35
N LEU A 318 -16.08 -14.29 -2.08
CA LEU A 318 -15.48 -12.98 -1.86
C LEU A 318 -16.53 -11.87 -2.05
N LEU A 319 -17.34 -11.92 -3.11
CA LEU A 319 -18.40 -10.94 -3.36
C LEU A 319 -19.46 -10.97 -2.25
N LYS A 320 -19.92 -12.16 -1.86
CA LYS A 320 -20.90 -12.37 -0.78
C LYS A 320 -20.42 -11.90 0.61
N SER A 321 -19.11 -11.74 0.80
CA SER A 321 -18.54 -11.22 2.05
C SER A 321 -18.69 -9.70 2.25
N GLY A 322 -19.49 -9.03 1.40
CA GLY A 322 -19.72 -7.58 1.45
C GLY A 322 -18.56 -6.77 0.88
N ARG A 323 -17.86 -7.34 -0.11
CA ARG A 323 -16.66 -6.76 -0.73
C ARG A 323 -16.84 -6.51 -2.23
N GLY A 324 -18.04 -6.71 -2.76
CA GLY A 324 -18.32 -6.55 -4.17
C GLY A 324 -18.00 -5.14 -4.66
N SER A 325 -18.42 -4.11 -3.93
CA SER A 325 -18.13 -2.72 -4.30
C SER A 325 -16.64 -2.45 -4.49
N ARG A 326 -15.80 -2.92 -3.56
CA ARG A 326 -14.33 -2.77 -3.64
C ARG A 326 -13.75 -3.47 -4.86
N VAL A 327 -14.15 -4.72 -5.10
CA VAL A 327 -13.68 -5.50 -6.26
C VAL A 327 -14.04 -4.79 -7.56
N LEU A 328 -15.27 -4.31 -7.66
CA LEU A 328 -15.74 -3.60 -8.85
C LEU A 328 -15.08 -2.23 -9.02
N SER A 329 -14.90 -1.47 -7.94
CA SER A 329 -14.16 -0.20 -7.97
C SER A 329 -12.72 -0.40 -8.42
N CYS A 330 -12.07 -1.50 -8.05
CA CYS A 330 -10.74 -1.85 -8.55
C CYS A 330 -10.76 -2.09 -10.07
N LEU A 331 -11.74 -2.85 -10.57
CA LEU A 331 -11.84 -3.19 -11.99
C LEU A 331 -12.26 -2.01 -12.87
N VAL A 332 -12.99 -1.03 -12.33
CA VAL A 332 -13.38 0.19 -13.07
C VAL A 332 -12.24 1.22 -13.18
N ASN A 333 -11.12 0.99 -12.48
CA ASN A 333 -9.93 1.81 -12.56
C ASN A 333 -8.98 1.34 -13.66
N SER A 334 -8.24 2.27 -14.26
CA SER A 334 -7.16 1.96 -15.18
C SER A 334 -6.10 1.06 -14.52
N PRO A 335 -5.54 0.06 -15.23
CA PRO A 335 -5.81 -0.34 -16.64
C PRO A 335 -6.85 -1.47 -16.80
N TRP A 336 -7.69 -1.73 -15.79
CA TRP A 336 -8.45 -2.98 -15.70
C TRP A 336 -9.86 -2.92 -16.31
N GLN A 337 -10.23 -1.79 -16.92
CA GLN A 337 -11.62 -1.55 -17.33
C GLN A 337 -12.11 -2.51 -18.42
N GLU A 338 -11.21 -3.06 -19.24
CA GLU A 338 -11.56 -4.08 -20.23
C GLU A 338 -12.08 -5.37 -19.58
N SER A 339 -11.62 -5.69 -18.37
CA SER A 339 -12.05 -6.88 -17.62
C SER A 339 -13.35 -6.64 -16.84
N PHE A 340 -13.73 -5.38 -16.62
CA PHE A 340 -14.86 -5.00 -15.78
C PHE A 340 -16.18 -5.59 -16.27
N TRP A 341 -16.51 -5.42 -17.55
CA TRP A 341 -17.80 -5.90 -18.08
C TRP A 341 -17.90 -7.42 -18.16
N GLY A 342 -16.80 -8.10 -18.49
CA GLY A 342 -16.74 -9.56 -18.42
C GLY A 342 -17.00 -10.05 -17.00
N PHE A 343 -16.25 -9.51 -16.03
CA PHE A 343 -16.39 -9.86 -14.62
C PHE A 343 -17.81 -9.61 -14.09
N ILE A 344 -18.40 -8.45 -14.38
CA ILE A 344 -19.76 -8.12 -13.95
C ILE A 344 -20.80 -9.04 -14.57
N SER A 345 -20.64 -9.38 -15.85
CA SER A 345 -21.61 -10.25 -16.54
C SER A 345 -21.59 -11.67 -15.95
N ASP A 346 -20.40 -12.15 -15.57
CA ASP A 346 -20.22 -13.49 -15.01
C ASP A 346 -20.66 -13.60 -13.54
N ASN A 347 -20.67 -12.49 -12.80
CA ASN A 347 -20.89 -12.50 -11.34
C ASN A 347 -22.08 -11.62 -10.91
N TRP A 348 -22.98 -11.25 -11.83
CA TRP A 348 -24.06 -10.31 -11.56
C TRP A 348 -24.95 -10.73 -10.38
N ASP A 349 -25.35 -12.00 -10.37
CA ASP A 349 -26.28 -12.55 -9.37
C ASP A 349 -25.67 -12.69 -7.97
N ASP A 350 -24.34 -12.59 -7.86
CA ASP A 350 -23.62 -12.63 -6.59
C ASP A 350 -23.39 -11.25 -5.97
N LEU A 351 -23.69 -10.17 -6.70
CA LEU A 351 -23.54 -8.80 -6.22
C LEU A 351 -24.77 -8.36 -5.41
N THR A 352 -24.53 -7.77 -4.25
CA THR A 352 -25.63 -7.20 -3.46
C THR A 352 -26.04 -5.84 -4.01
N LYS A 353 -27.29 -5.43 -3.74
CA LYS A 353 -27.75 -4.06 -4.04
C LYS A 353 -26.86 -3.00 -3.39
N THR A 354 -26.34 -3.27 -2.20
CA THR A 354 -25.41 -2.38 -1.50
C THR A 354 -24.10 -2.23 -2.28
N ASP A 355 -23.53 -3.32 -2.78
CA ASP A 355 -22.29 -3.28 -3.57
C ASP A 355 -22.44 -2.38 -4.81
N LEU A 356 -23.58 -2.50 -5.50
CA LEU A 356 -23.87 -1.72 -6.71
C LEU A 356 -24.11 -0.24 -6.39
N ILE A 357 -24.80 0.09 -5.30
CA ILE A 357 -25.00 1.48 -4.86
C ILE A 357 -23.67 2.12 -4.48
N GLU A 358 -22.82 1.41 -3.74
CA GLU A 358 -21.49 1.90 -3.37
C GLU A 358 -20.60 2.12 -4.59
N LEU A 359 -20.64 1.21 -5.58
CA LEU A 359 -19.94 1.39 -6.85
C LEU A 359 -20.47 2.58 -7.65
N LEU A 360 -21.79 2.77 -7.73
CA LEU A 360 -22.41 3.91 -8.41
C LEU A 360 -21.98 5.22 -7.76
N ASN A 361 -22.02 5.31 -6.44
CA ASN A 361 -21.52 6.47 -5.70
C ASN A 361 -20.03 6.70 -5.96
N TYR A 362 -19.23 5.63 -6.03
CA TYR A 362 -17.82 5.73 -6.39
C TYR A 362 -17.63 6.32 -7.80
N ILE A 363 -18.35 5.80 -8.79
CA ILE A 363 -18.25 6.26 -10.18
C ILE A 363 -18.72 7.72 -10.31
N VAL A 364 -19.86 8.08 -9.75
CA VAL A 364 -20.39 9.44 -9.84
C VAL A 364 -19.44 10.43 -9.15
N ASN A 365 -19.17 10.21 -7.85
CA ASN A 365 -18.48 11.20 -7.03
C ASN A 365 -16.97 11.26 -7.29
N PHE A 366 -16.34 10.15 -7.69
CA PHE A 366 -14.88 10.14 -7.90
C PHE A 366 -14.47 10.12 -9.36
N LYS A 367 -15.26 9.51 -10.25
CA LYS A 367 -14.89 9.38 -11.68
C LYS A 367 -15.53 10.45 -12.54
N ILE A 368 -16.86 10.60 -12.49
CA ILE A 368 -17.57 11.57 -13.33
C ILE A 368 -17.33 13.00 -12.82
N GLU A 369 -17.55 13.27 -11.53
CA GLU A 369 -17.28 14.59 -10.94
C GLU A 369 -15.80 14.96 -10.98
N GLY A 370 -14.90 13.97 -10.92
CA GLY A 370 -13.45 14.15 -11.10
C GLY A 370 -13.00 14.23 -12.57
N GLU A 371 -13.95 14.35 -13.50
CA GLU A 371 -13.76 14.47 -14.96
C GLU A 371 -12.79 13.43 -15.57
N TRP A 372 -12.82 12.20 -15.06
CA TRP A 372 -11.98 11.13 -15.60
C TRP A 372 -12.49 10.69 -16.98
N ARG A 373 -11.58 10.62 -17.96
CA ARG A 373 -11.86 10.28 -19.36
C ARG A 373 -11.18 9.00 -19.84
N ASP A 374 -10.56 8.25 -18.93
CA ASP A 374 -9.89 6.97 -19.20
C ASP A 374 -10.88 5.80 -19.37
N PHE A 375 -12.16 6.01 -19.11
CA PHE A 375 -13.24 5.05 -19.33
C PHE A 375 -14.57 5.79 -19.53
N ASP A 376 -15.55 5.17 -20.20
CA ASP A 376 -16.88 5.75 -20.35
C ASP A 376 -17.72 5.54 -19.08
N TYR A 377 -17.33 6.25 -18.02
CA TYR A 377 -17.95 6.17 -16.69
C TYR A 377 -19.43 6.54 -16.69
N VAL A 378 -19.86 7.43 -17.61
CA VAL A 378 -21.26 7.82 -17.74
C VAL A 378 -22.10 6.66 -18.24
N SER A 379 -21.67 6.00 -19.32
CA SER A 379 -22.37 4.81 -19.84
C SER A 379 -22.35 3.66 -18.84
N VAL A 380 -21.23 3.45 -18.14
CA VAL A 380 -21.11 2.42 -17.09
C VAL A 380 -22.08 2.69 -15.95
N GLY A 381 -22.12 3.92 -15.43
CA GLY A 381 -23.04 4.32 -14.38
C GLY A 381 -24.51 4.18 -14.79
N ALA A 382 -24.85 4.57 -16.02
CA ALA A 382 -26.21 4.42 -16.54
C ALA A 382 -26.65 2.96 -16.64
N GLU A 383 -25.80 2.08 -17.17
CA GLU A 383 -26.09 0.64 -17.30
C GLU A 383 -26.24 -0.02 -15.91
N LEU A 384 -25.33 0.26 -14.98
CA LEU A 384 -25.41 -0.22 -13.60
C LEU A 384 -26.72 0.24 -12.94
N TYR A 385 -27.08 1.51 -13.11
CA TYR A 385 -28.33 2.07 -12.57
C TYR A 385 -29.55 1.34 -13.15
N ILE A 386 -29.63 1.16 -14.47
CA ILE A 386 -30.76 0.47 -15.12
C ILE A 386 -30.92 -0.95 -14.56
N ARG A 387 -29.81 -1.67 -14.39
CA ARG A 387 -29.87 -3.05 -13.88
C ARG A 387 -30.17 -3.13 -12.38
N CYS A 388 -29.76 -2.14 -11.59
CA CYS A 388 -30.11 -2.05 -10.16
C CYS A 388 -31.62 -1.88 -9.89
N TYR A 389 -32.35 -1.29 -10.84
CA TYR A 389 -33.78 -1.01 -10.69
C TYR A 389 -34.68 -2.04 -11.38
N ARG A 390 -34.12 -2.88 -12.26
CA ARG A 390 -34.86 -3.93 -12.95
C ARG A 390 -34.87 -5.26 -12.20
N ASN A 391 -33.91 -5.47 -11.31
CA ASN A 391 -33.85 -6.59 -10.36
C ASN A 391 -34.26 -6.11 -8.97
#